data_AF-A0AAV0GKM1-F1
#
_entry.id   AF-A0AAV0GKM1-F1
#
_cell.length_a   1.000
_cell.length_b   1.000
_cell.length_c   1.000
_cell.angle_alpha   90.00
_cell.angle_beta   90.00
_cell.angle_gamma   90.00
#
_symmetry.space_group_name_H-M   'P 1'
#
loop_
_entity.id
_entity.type
_entity.pdbx_description
1 polymer ?
#
loop_
_entity_poly.entity_id
_entity_poly.type
_entity_poly.pdbx_seq_one_letter_code
_entity_poly.pdbx_strand_id
1 'polypeptide(L)'
;MFLRRIVRPLMMTAKVKETTGIVGLEVVPNAREVLINLYRKTLDEIKAVPEDEGYRKAVESFTRHRLSVCLEEEDWESIERRLACGQVEELVEEARDELKLIGYMNEWKPWGVPDDYECEVVENDAPVPKHLPLHRPGPLPEEFYKTLEAVKTLKLDAEKGEPAPITTAETQESK
;
A
#
# COMPACT_ATOMS: atom_id res chain seq x y z
N MET A 1 -21.12 -40.38 -39.15
CA MET A 1 -19.83 -39.76 -38.78
C MET A 1 -19.67 -38.56 -39.70
N PHE A 2 -19.77 -37.30 -39.32
CA PHE A 2 -18.87 -36.56 -38.44
C PHE A 2 -19.58 -35.26 -37.99
N LEU A 3 -19.85 -35.09 -36.70
CA LEU A 3 -20.20 -33.79 -36.13
C LEU A 3 -18.89 -33.03 -35.90
N ARG A 4 -18.63 -31.99 -36.69
CA ARG A 4 -17.53 -31.05 -36.43
C ARG A 4 -17.90 -30.23 -35.20
N ARG A 5 -17.29 -30.57 -34.06
CA ARG A 5 -17.34 -29.81 -32.83
C ARG A 5 -16.55 -28.51 -33.06
N ILE A 6 -17.26 -27.42 -33.33
CA ILE A 6 -16.69 -26.08 -33.35
C ILE A 6 -16.33 -25.75 -31.91
N VAL A 7 -15.07 -25.98 -31.54
CA VAL A 7 -14.51 -25.50 -30.29
C VAL A 7 -14.35 -23.99 -30.45
N ARG A 8 -15.32 -23.21 -29.95
CA ARG A 8 -15.09 -21.79 -29.70
C ARG A 8 -13.93 -21.70 -28.71
N PRO A 9 -12.82 -21.00 -29.03
CA PRO A 9 -11.82 -20.73 -28.02
C PRO A 9 -12.50 -19.82 -27.00
N LEU A 10 -12.55 -20.28 -25.76
CA LEU A 10 -12.90 -19.45 -24.61
C LEU A 10 -11.79 -18.40 -24.51
N MET A 11 -11.92 -17.30 -25.24
CA MET A 11 -11.10 -16.11 -25.03
C MET A 11 -11.48 -15.61 -23.65
N MET A 12 -10.68 -15.99 -22.65
CA MET A 12 -10.69 -15.36 -21.35
C MET A 12 -10.37 -13.88 -21.60
N THR A 13 -11.38 -13.04 -21.51
CA THR A 13 -11.25 -11.59 -21.56
C THR A 13 -10.56 -11.13 -20.27
N ALA A 14 -9.25 -11.35 -20.18
CA ALA A 14 -8.43 -10.69 -19.19
C ALA A 14 -8.47 -9.19 -19.50
N LYS A 15 -8.81 -8.37 -18.51
CA LYS A 15 -8.85 -6.91 -18.67
C LYS A 15 -7.41 -6.42 -18.76
N VAL A 16 -6.93 -6.18 -19.98
CA VAL A 16 -5.56 -5.73 -20.25
C VAL A 16 -5.53 -4.20 -20.19
N LYS A 17 -4.54 -3.64 -19.48
CA LYS A 17 -4.27 -2.20 -19.45
C LYS A 17 -3.59 -1.80 -20.76
N GLU A 18 -4.12 -0.80 -21.47
CA GLU A 18 -3.59 -0.38 -22.78
C GLU A 18 -2.41 0.59 -22.64
N THR A 19 -2.49 1.52 -21.69
CA THR A 19 -1.45 2.52 -21.41
C THR A 19 -1.56 2.98 -19.95
N THR A 20 -0.43 3.39 -19.37
CA THR A 20 -0.34 4.03 -18.04
C THR A 20 -0.71 5.51 -18.09
N GLY A 21 -0.65 6.13 -19.28
CA GLY A 21 -0.81 7.58 -19.44
C GLY A 21 0.42 8.40 -19.00
N ILE A 22 1.49 7.74 -18.55
CA ILE A 22 2.76 8.36 -18.15
C ILE A 22 3.82 8.02 -19.20
N VAL A 23 4.48 9.03 -19.75
CA VAL A 23 5.53 8.82 -20.76
C VAL A 23 6.74 8.14 -20.11
N GLY A 24 7.21 7.06 -20.71
CA GLY A 24 8.38 6.30 -20.22
C GLY A 24 8.05 5.18 -19.23
N LEU A 25 6.80 5.08 -18.78
CA LEU A 25 6.33 4.00 -17.91
C LEU A 25 5.49 2.99 -18.72
N GLU A 26 6.14 1.89 -19.13
CA GLU A 26 5.49 0.83 -19.91
C GLU A 26 4.55 -0.03 -19.06
N VAL A 27 3.44 -0.48 -19.66
CA VAL A 27 2.49 -1.39 -19.00
C VAL A 27 3.15 -2.74 -18.75
N VAL A 28 2.95 -3.28 -17.54
CA VAL A 28 3.47 -4.60 -17.15
C VAL A 28 2.32 -5.62 -17.08
N PRO A 29 2.17 -6.53 -18.06
CA PRO A 29 1.01 -7.44 -18.13
C PRO A 29 0.89 -8.39 -16.93
N ASN A 30 2.01 -8.76 -16.31
CA ASN A 30 2.09 -9.64 -15.15
C ASN A 30 2.54 -8.89 -13.88
N ALA A 31 2.05 -7.64 -13.70
CA ALA A 31 2.48 -6.75 -12.61
C ALA A 31 2.39 -7.40 -11.22
N ARG A 32 1.31 -8.14 -10.92
CA ARG A 32 1.10 -8.82 -9.64
C ARG A 32 2.24 -9.78 -9.29
N GLU A 33 2.61 -10.67 -10.20
CA GLU A 33 3.67 -11.65 -9.96
C GLU A 33 5.03 -10.97 -9.81
N VAL A 34 5.28 -9.94 -10.62
CA VAL A 34 6.50 -9.12 -10.54
C VAL A 34 6.58 -8.44 -9.17
N LEU A 35 5.51 -7.81 -8.71
CA LEU A 35 5.44 -7.16 -7.40
C LEU A 35 5.66 -8.15 -6.25
N ILE A 36 5.00 -9.31 -6.26
CA ILE A 36 5.20 -10.35 -5.23
C ILE A 36 6.67 -10.76 -5.17
N ASN A 37 7.29 -10.98 -6.32
CA ASN A 37 8.70 -11.37 -6.38
C ASN A 37 9.63 -10.26 -5.90
N LEU A 38 9.36 -9.01 -6.26
CA LEU A 38 10.13 -7.85 -5.81
C LEU A 38 10.01 -7.67 -4.29
N TYR A 39 8.79 -7.67 -3.74
CA TYR A 39 8.59 -7.51 -2.30
C TYR A 39 9.20 -8.64 -1.47
N ARG A 40 9.14 -9.89 -1.95
CA ARG A 40 9.84 -11.00 -1.29
C ARG A 40 11.35 -10.77 -1.26
N LYS A 41 11.94 -10.36 -2.40
CA LYS A 41 13.36 -9.99 -2.45
C LYS A 41 13.68 -8.83 -1.50
N THR A 42 12.85 -7.79 -1.46
CA THR A 42 13.03 -6.65 -0.55
C THR A 42 13.04 -7.11 0.91
N LEU A 43 12.11 -7.99 1.30
CA LEU A 43 12.05 -8.56 2.65
C LEU A 43 13.23 -9.50 2.98
N ASP A 44 13.88 -10.07 1.98
CA ASP A 44 15.07 -10.90 2.18
C ASP A 44 16.33 -10.04 2.30
N GLU A 45 16.51 -9.04 1.44
CA GLU A 45 17.67 -8.14 1.44
C GLU A 45 17.68 -7.21 2.67
N ILE A 46 16.52 -6.72 3.12
CA ILE A 46 16.43 -5.81 4.28
C ILE A 46 16.91 -6.46 5.59
N LYS A 47 16.96 -7.80 5.67
CA LYS A 47 17.48 -8.52 6.84
C LYS A 47 18.96 -8.22 7.12
N ALA A 48 19.71 -7.71 6.13
CA ALA A 48 21.09 -7.28 6.31
C ALA A 48 21.22 -6.00 7.17
N VAL A 49 20.17 -5.17 7.23
CA VAL A 49 20.13 -3.93 8.03
C VAL A 49 19.78 -4.25 9.49
N PRO A 50 20.34 -3.56 10.50
CA PRO A 50 20.00 -3.80 11.91
C PRO A 50 18.50 -3.58 12.23
N GLU A 51 17.94 -4.38 13.15
CA GLU A 51 16.50 -4.37 13.50
C GLU A 51 16.02 -3.09 14.17
N ASP A 52 16.90 -2.39 14.88
CA ASP A 52 16.49 -1.21 15.64
C ASP A 52 16.36 0.05 14.77
N GLU A 53 16.92 0.02 13.56
CA GLU A 53 16.92 1.14 12.64
C GLU A 53 15.50 1.46 12.14
N GLY A 54 15.14 2.74 12.18
CA GLY A 54 13.83 3.23 11.72
C GLY A 54 13.56 2.88 10.25
N TYR A 55 14.61 2.88 9.43
CA TYR A 55 14.54 2.48 8.02
C TYR A 55 14.04 1.04 7.86
N ARG A 56 14.63 0.06 8.57
CA ARG A 56 14.20 -1.35 8.49
C ARG A 56 12.75 -1.52 8.94
N LYS A 57 12.36 -0.88 10.04
CA LYS A 57 10.97 -0.93 10.55
C LYS A 57 9.97 -0.38 9.53
N ALA A 58 10.30 0.73 8.87
CA ALA A 58 9.45 1.33 7.84
C ALA A 58 9.32 0.42 6.61
N VAL A 59 10.46 -0.04 6.04
CA VAL A 59 10.49 -0.90 4.86
C VAL A 59 9.75 -2.19 5.08
N GLU A 60 9.97 -2.86 6.21
CA GLU A 60 9.23 -4.08 6.55
C GLU A 60 7.72 -3.84 6.67
N SER A 61 7.31 -2.72 7.29
CA SER A 61 5.90 -2.39 7.52
C SER A 61 5.15 -2.21 6.20
N PHE A 62 5.59 -1.28 5.34
CA PHE A 62 4.87 -1.02 4.09
C PHE A 62 5.01 -2.17 3.10
N THR A 63 6.18 -2.85 3.06
CA THR A 63 6.40 -3.97 2.13
C THR A 63 5.52 -5.15 2.48
N ARG A 64 5.36 -5.48 3.78
CA ARG A 64 4.44 -6.55 4.22
C ARG A 64 2.99 -6.20 3.89
N HIS A 65 2.58 -4.96 4.12
CA HIS A 65 1.23 -4.52 3.78
C HIS A 65 0.95 -4.63 2.27
N ARG A 66 1.86 -4.09 1.44
CA ARG A 66 1.76 -4.16 -0.03
C ARG A 66 1.77 -5.60 -0.54
N LEU A 67 2.60 -6.46 0.05
CA LEU A 67 2.65 -7.89 -0.28
C LEU A 67 1.34 -8.60 0.08
N SER A 68 0.73 -8.33 1.25
CA SER A 68 -0.55 -8.92 1.64
C SER A 68 -1.63 -8.62 0.61
N VAL A 69 -1.74 -7.35 0.21
CA VAL A 69 -2.73 -6.92 -0.79
C VAL A 69 -2.48 -7.60 -2.14
N CYS A 70 -1.24 -7.71 -2.59
CA CYS A 70 -0.91 -8.39 -3.86
C CYS A 70 -1.20 -9.90 -3.82
N LEU A 71 -1.18 -10.53 -2.64
CA LEU A 71 -1.52 -11.95 -2.48
C LEU A 71 -3.04 -12.15 -2.46
N GLU A 72 -3.77 -11.27 -1.78
CA GLU A 72 -5.23 -11.33 -1.62
C GLU A 72 -5.99 -10.98 -2.91
N GLU A 73 -5.54 -9.94 -3.63
CA GLU A 73 -6.19 -9.47 -4.85
C GLU A 73 -5.54 -10.08 -6.10
N GLU A 74 -6.36 -10.46 -7.09
CA GLU A 74 -5.89 -11.03 -8.35
C GLU A 74 -5.82 -9.98 -9.48
N ASP A 75 -6.72 -9.00 -9.46
CA ASP A 75 -6.84 -7.95 -10.47
C ASP A 75 -6.06 -6.69 -10.10
N TRP A 76 -5.40 -6.08 -11.10
CA TRP A 76 -4.57 -4.88 -10.90
C TRP A 76 -5.39 -3.66 -10.45
N GLU A 77 -6.63 -3.51 -10.90
CA GLU A 77 -7.51 -2.38 -10.51
C GLU A 77 -7.91 -2.48 -9.04
N SER A 78 -8.16 -3.70 -8.55
CA SER A 78 -8.42 -3.94 -7.13
C SER A 78 -7.18 -3.66 -6.27
N ILE A 79 -5.99 -4.02 -6.76
CA ILE A 79 -4.72 -3.69 -6.09
C ILE A 79 -4.52 -2.16 -6.01
N GLU A 80 -4.69 -1.43 -7.12
CA GLU A 80 -4.54 0.03 -7.18
C GLU A 80 -5.54 0.71 -6.22
N ARG A 81 -6.80 0.28 -6.23
CA ARG A 81 -7.84 0.84 -5.35
C ARG A 81 -7.54 0.61 -3.88
N ARG A 82 -7.08 -0.59 -3.52
CA ARG A 82 -6.87 -0.98 -2.12
C ARG A 82 -5.58 -0.41 -1.54
N LEU A 83 -4.52 -0.30 -2.35
CA LEU A 83 -3.27 0.34 -1.94
C LEU A 83 -3.34 1.86 -1.99
N ALA A 84 -4.19 2.43 -2.87
CA ALA A 84 -4.37 3.85 -3.05
C ALA A 84 -3.04 4.63 -3.20
N CYS A 85 -2.08 4.04 -3.91
CA CYS A 85 -0.70 4.49 -4.01
C CYS A 85 -0.25 4.54 -5.47
N GLY A 86 -1.05 5.18 -6.33
CA GLY A 86 -0.78 5.27 -7.77
C GLY A 86 -1.08 3.98 -8.53
N GLN A 87 -0.47 3.84 -9.70
CA GLN A 87 -0.62 2.69 -10.59
C GLN A 87 0.31 1.53 -10.21
N VAL A 88 -0.05 0.30 -10.60
CA VAL A 88 0.80 -0.89 -10.33
C VAL A 88 2.20 -0.79 -10.94
N GLU A 89 2.34 -0.11 -12.09
CA GLU A 89 3.63 0.10 -12.73
C GLU A 89 4.53 1.05 -11.92
N GLU A 90 3.97 2.09 -11.31
CA GLU A 90 4.70 2.99 -10.41
C GLU A 90 5.19 2.21 -9.18
N LEU A 91 4.33 1.34 -8.62
CA LEU A 91 4.73 0.46 -7.52
C LEU A 91 5.86 -0.51 -7.88
N VAL A 92 5.93 -0.97 -9.13
CA VAL A 92 7.03 -1.82 -9.60
C VAL A 92 8.33 -1.02 -9.66
N GLU A 93 8.28 0.24 -10.11
CA GLU A 93 9.43 1.14 -10.12
C GLU A 93 9.90 1.46 -8.69
N GLU A 94 8.98 1.85 -7.80
CA GLU A 94 9.27 2.06 -6.38
C GLU A 94 9.93 0.85 -5.74
N ALA A 95 9.40 -0.36 -5.97
CA ALA A 95 9.96 -1.59 -5.39
C ALA A 95 11.36 -1.91 -5.94
N ARG A 96 11.65 -1.56 -7.21
CA ARG A 96 12.99 -1.71 -7.79
C ARG A 96 13.97 -0.68 -7.23
N ASP A 97 13.52 0.55 -7.04
CA ASP A 97 14.35 1.61 -6.47
C ASP A 97 14.64 1.36 -4.99
N GLU A 98 13.68 0.81 -4.25
CA GLU A 98 13.90 0.36 -2.87
C GLU A 98 14.97 -0.74 -2.81
N LEU A 99 14.95 -1.71 -3.73
CA LEU A 99 15.99 -2.73 -3.81
C LEU A 99 17.38 -2.14 -4.11
N LYS A 100 17.48 -1.14 -4.99
CA LYS A 100 18.73 -0.43 -5.25
C LYS A 100 19.19 0.32 -4.00
N LEU A 101 18.26 0.99 -3.32
CA LEU A 101 18.53 1.74 -2.09
C LEU A 101 19.05 0.81 -0.99
N ILE A 102 18.45 -0.36 -0.79
CA ILE A 102 18.96 -1.37 0.16
C ILE A 102 20.40 -1.77 -0.20
N GLY A 103 20.73 -1.89 -1.48
CA GLY A 103 22.09 -2.10 -1.95
C GLY A 103 23.06 -1.02 -1.47
N TYR A 104 22.71 0.25 -1.65
CA TYR A 104 23.52 1.38 -1.17
C TYR A 104 23.59 1.46 0.35
N MET A 105 22.47 1.20 1.05
CA MET A 105 22.43 1.18 2.52
C MET A 105 23.35 0.11 3.10
N ASN A 106 23.41 -1.06 2.47
CA ASN A 106 24.29 -2.14 2.90
C ASN A 106 25.78 -1.83 2.65
N GLU A 107 26.10 -1.08 1.58
CA GLU A 107 27.46 -0.64 1.29
C GLU A 107 27.93 0.47 2.23
N TRP A 108 27.12 1.52 2.39
CA TRP A 108 27.52 2.75 3.10
C TRP A 108 27.29 2.68 4.60
N LYS A 109 26.40 1.81 5.05
CA LYS A 109 26.16 1.51 6.47
C LYS A 109 25.92 2.76 7.33
N PRO A 110 24.97 3.65 6.97
CA PRO A 110 24.76 4.92 7.67
C PRO A 110 24.03 4.77 9.02
N TRP A 111 24.02 3.57 9.61
CA TRP A 111 23.31 3.26 10.83
C TRP A 111 24.15 3.58 12.08
N GLY A 112 23.45 3.76 13.19
CA GLY A 112 24.05 4.22 14.44
C GLY A 112 24.21 5.73 14.51
N VAL A 113 24.10 6.26 15.72
CA VAL A 113 24.27 7.68 16.03
C VAL A 113 25.46 7.80 16.97
N PRO A 114 26.50 8.60 16.64
CA PRO A 114 27.60 8.87 17.55
C PRO A 114 27.12 9.52 18.85
N ASP A 115 27.82 9.26 19.96
CA ASP A 115 27.47 9.82 21.28
C ASP A 115 27.59 11.35 21.32
N ASP A 116 28.45 11.91 20.48
CA ASP A 116 28.71 13.35 20.32
C ASP A 116 27.85 14.01 19.22
N TYR A 117 26.86 13.29 18.68
CA TYR A 117 26.01 13.82 17.62
C TYR A 117 25.02 14.86 18.16
N GLU A 118 25.16 16.10 17.69
CA GLU A 118 24.23 17.19 17.97
C GLU A 118 23.33 17.45 16.76
N CYS A 119 22.00 17.36 16.96
CA CYS A 119 20.99 17.63 15.94
C CYS A 119 20.22 18.91 16.31
N GLU A 120 20.55 20.02 15.65
CA GLU A 120 19.83 21.29 15.84
C GLU A 120 18.50 21.27 15.06
N VAL A 121 17.39 21.11 15.79
CA VAL A 121 16.05 21.22 15.21
C VAL A 121 15.63 22.70 15.24
N VAL A 122 15.64 23.33 14.06
CA VAL A 122 15.25 24.74 13.89
C VAL A 122 13.81 24.83 13.39
N GLU A 123 12.91 25.31 14.24
CA GLU A 123 11.50 25.50 13.93
C GLU A 123 11.19 27.00 13.76
N ASN A 124 10.49 27.35 12.68
CA ASN A 124 10.03 28.72 12.42
C ASN A 124 8.52 28.70 12.15
N ASP A 125 7.74 29.05 13.17
CA ASP A 125 6.26 29.03 13.14
C ASP A 125 5.64 30.27 12.47
N ALA A 126 6.43 31.06 11.74
CA ALA A 126 5.90 32.19 11.00
C ALA A 126 4.83 31.71 9.99
N PRO A 127 3.60 32.26 10.04
CA PRO A 127 2.52 31.78 9.18
C PRO A 127 2.81 32.10 7.71
N VAL A 128 2.73 31.08 6.85
CA VAL A 128 2.91 31.25 5.40
C VAL A 128 1.65 31.89 4.80
N PRO A 129 1.77 33.03 4.09
CA PRO A 129 0.63 33.66 3.41
C PRO A 129 -0.06 32.72 2.40
N LYS A 130 -1.40 32.75 2.37
CA LYS A 130 -2.24 31.83 1.55
C LYS A 130 -1.99 31.85 0.04
N HIS A 131 -1.50 32.98 -0.48
CA HIS A 131 -1.25 33.17 -1.91
C HIS A 131 0.09 32.59 -2.35
N LEU A 132 0.97 32.26 -1.39
CA LEU A 132 2.23 31.61 -1.70
C LEU A 132 2.00 30.14 -2.02
N PRO A 133 2.76 29.57 -2.97
CA PRO A 133 2.72 28.15 -3.25
C PRO A 133 3.03 27.34 -1.99
N LEU A 134 2.07 26.51 -1.58
CA LEU A 134 2.21 25.56 -0.49
C LEU A 134 1.67 24.22 -0.97
N HIS A 135 2.43 23.14 -0.75
CA HIS A 135 1.95 21.80 -1.05
C HIS A 135 0.73 21.49 -0.19
N ARG A 136 -0.42 21.32 -0.86
CA ARG A 136 -1.65 20.85 -0.21
C ARG A 136 -1.75 19.35 -0.43
N PRO A 137 -2.19 18.58 0.58
CA PRO A 137 -2.46 17.17 0.39
C PRO A 137 -3.51 17.00 -0.71
N GLY A 138 -3.35 15.95 -1.52
CA GLY A 138 -4.38 15.52 -2.45
C GLY A 138 -5.64 15.06 -1.71
N PRO A 139 -6.73 14.79 -2.45
CA PRO A 139 -7.92 14.19 -1.87
C PRO A 139 -7.57 12.83 -1.26
N LEU A 140 -8.05 12.58 -0.04
CA LEU A 140 -7.86 11.28 0.61
C LEU A 140 -8.75 10.20 -0.04
N PRO A 141 -8.42 8.91 0.12
CA PRO A 141 -9.25 7.81 -0.40
C PRO A 141 -10.69 7.89 0.12
N GLU A 142 -11.67 7.57 -0.74
CA GLU A 142 -13.10 7.67 -0.38
C GLU A 142 -13.48 6.83 0.86
N GLU A 143 -12.80 5.70 1.07
CA GLU A 143 -13.01 4.83 2.23
C GLU A 143 -12.75 5.55 3.56
N PHE A 144 -11.82 6.51 3.56
CA PHE A 144 -11.55 7.33 4.73
C PHE A 144 -12.75 8.22 5.10
N TYR A 145 -13.41 8.83 4.11
CA TYR A 145 -14.61 9.64 4.37
C TYR A 145 -15.77 8.76 4.86
N LYS A 146 -15.96 7.57 4.28
CA LYS A 146 -17.00 6.62 4.70
C LYS A 146 -16.79 6.15 6.14
N THR A 147 -15.56 5.82 6.52
CA THR A 147 -15.23 5.42 7.90
C THR A 147 -15.37 6.59 8.87
N LEU A 148 -14.97 7.81 8.49
CA LEU A 148 -15.18 9.00 9.31
C LEU A 148 -16.66 9.31 9.53
N GLU A 149 -17.50 9.19 8.50
CA GLU A 149 -18.95 9.34 8.62
C GLU A 149 -19.54 8.27 9.54
N ALA A 150 -19.16 7.00 9.37
CA ALA A 150 -19.59 5.91 10.24
C ALA A 150 -19.18 6.13 11.71
N VAL A 151 -17.95 6.59 11.96
CA VAL A 151 -17.49 6.92 13.33
C VAL A 151 -18.27 8.11 13.90
N LYS A 152 -18.57 9.13 13.09
CA LYS A 152 -19.38 10.27 13.52
C LYS A 152 -20.81 9.86 13.85
N THR A 153 -21.45 9.00 13.05
CA THR A 153 -22.79 8.49 13.34
C THR A 153 -22.81 7.65 14.61
N LEU A 154 -21.83 6.74 14.78
CA LEU A 154 -21.71 5.94 16.01
C LEU A 154 -21.50 6.79 17.27
N LYS A 155 -20.74 7.89 17.18
CA LYS A 155 -20.58 8.83 18.30
C LYS A 155 -21.88 9.60 18.59
N LEU A 156 -22.62 10.01 17.57
CA LEU A 156 -23.93 10.66 17.73
C LEU A 156 -24.97 9.72 18.36
N ASP A 157 -24.91 8.43 18.05
CA ASP A 157 -25.80 7.40 18.61
C ASP A 157 -25.42 7.08 20.08
N ALA A 158 -24.11 7.09 20.40
CA ALA A 158 -23.63 6.92 21.78
C ALA A 158 -23.96 8.11 22.70
N GLU A 159 -23.98 9.34 22.15
CA GLU A 159 -24.34 10.56 22.90
C GLU A 159 -25.86 10.75 23.07
N LYS A 160 -26.69 10.06 22.28
CA LYS A 160 -28.17 10.17 22.33
C LYS A 160 -28.87 9.23 23.30
N GLY A 161 -28.15 8.34 23.99
CA GLY A 161 -28.72 7.58 25.11
C GLY A 161 -29.90 6.67 24.76
N GLU A 162 -29.82 5.88 23.69
CA GLU A 162 -30.70 4.71 23.51
C GLU A 162 -29.96 3.43 23.94
N PRO A 163 -30.54 2.57 24.81
CA PRO A 163 -29.92 1.31 25.17
C PRO A 163 -29.91 0.36 23.97
N ALA A 164 -28.74 -0.25 23.72
CA ALA A 164 -28.54 -1.23 22.66
C ALA A 164 -29.60 -2.34 22.69
N PRO A 165 -30.15 -2.79 21.54
CA PRO A 165 -30.85 -4.05 21.50
C PRO A 165 -29.82 -5.15 21.68
N ILE A 166 -29.88 -5.80 22.85
CA ILE A 166 -29.20 -7.06 23.14
C ILE A 166 -29.64 -8.06 22.07
N THR A 167 -28.77 -8.33 21.09
CA THR A 167 -28.87 -9.54 20.28
C THR A 167 -27.85 -10.51 20.83
N THR A 168 -28.35 -11.34 21.75
CA THR A 168 -27.75 -12.61 22.18
C THR A 168 -27.48 -13.45 20.93
N ALA A 169 -26.21 -13.61 20.55
CA ALA A 169 -25.79 -14.73 19.73
C ALA A 169 -25.31 -15.83 20.68
N GLU A 170 -26.12 -16.88 20.76
CA GLU A 170 -25.91 -18.06 21.58
C GLU A 170 -24.58 -18.74 21.25
N THR A 171 -23.78 -18.99 22.29
CA THR A 171 -22.75 -20.02 22.30
C THR A 171 -23.44 -21.39 22.22
N GLN A 172 -23.47 -22.03 21.06
CA GLN A 172 -23.69 -23.47 20.99
C GLN A 172 -22.35 -24.20 20.99
N GLU A 173 -21.93 -24.54 22.22
CA GLU A 173 -21.02 -25.61 22.51
C GLU A 173 -21.76 -26.94 22.25
N SER A 174 -21.22 -27.79 21.37
CA SER A 174 -21.67 -29.18 21.23
C SER A 174 -20.45 -30.08 21.21
N LYS A 175 -20.43 -30.93 22.24
CA LYS A 175 -19.62 -32.14 22.50
C LYS A 175 -18.91 -32.78 21.32
#